data_AF-A0A418WAC4-F1
#
_entry.id   AF-A0A418WAC4-F1
#
_cell.length_a   1.000
_cell.length_b   1.000
_cell.length_c   1.000
_cell.angle_alpha   90.00
_cell.angle_beta   90.00
_cell.angle_gamma   90.00
#
_symmetry.space_group_name_H-M   'P 1'
#
loop_
_entity.id
_entity.type
_entity.pdbx_description
1 polymer ?
#
loop_
_entity_poly.entity_id
_entity_poly.type
_entity_poly.pdbx_seq_one_letter_code
_entity_poly.pdbx_strand_id
1 'polypeptide(L)'
;MREAARRAGVSSGAPFRHFAGRTALMTAVAEEAMSRLRAEISLALDAVPGAAPAAVLRAMGLAYLRWARTNPTHFEIISARRQIDFTGSAALTGDLDLLQDMMDEILAAAAPQIAADARLVRLTTRALVYGLARMYVDGQFPTWRVADGEVEAVMTGALDLFIALLLRPAMP
;
A
#
# COMPACT_ATOMS: atom_id res chain seq x y z
N MET A 1 23.80 7.57 -6.50
CA MET A 1 24.12 8.99 -6.25
C MET A 1 24.65 9.68 -7.50
N ARG A 2 25.87 9.40 -7.98
CA ARG A 2 26.41 10.07 -9.20
C ARG A 2 25.54 9.89 -10.45
N GLU A 3 25.08 8.67 -10.69
CA GLU A 3 24.18 8.39 -11.82
C GLU A 3 22.79 9.04 -11.65
N ALA A 4 22.28 9.11 -10.42
CA ALA A 4 21.04 9.82 -10.12
C ALA A 4 21.20 11.34 -10.35
N ALA A 5 22.33 11.92 -9.93
CA ALA A 5 22.69 13.33 -10.19
C ALA A 5 22.72 13.62 -11.69
N ARG A 6 23.40 12.76 -12.45
CA ARG A 6 23.53 12.85 -13.91
C ARG A 6 22.17 12.81 -14.60
N ARG A 7 21.30 11.88 -14.20
CA ARG A 7 19.93 11.75 -14.74
C ARG A 7 19.02 12.92 -14.36
N ALA A 8 19.21 13.49 -13.17
CA ALA A 8 18.48 14.67 -12.72
C ALA A 8 19.04 15.99 -13.29
N GLY A 9 20.11 15.94 -14.11
CA GLY A 9 20.73 17.14 -14.70
C GLY A 9 21.41 18.06 -13.68
N VAL A 10 21.71 17.56 -12.47
CA VAL A 10 22.36 18.32 -11.40
C VAL A 10 23.83 17.95 -11.28
N SER A 11 24.63 18.85 -10.69
CA SER A 11 26.05 18.58 -10.46
C SER A 11 26.24 17.32 -9.61
N SER A 12 27.35 16.61 -9.83
CA SER A 12 27.66 15.35 -9.15
C SER A 12 27.73 15.46 -7.63
N GLY A 13 27.97 16.67 -7.11
CA GLY A 13 27.96 17.01 -5.68
C GLY A 13 26.61 17.44 -5.12
N ALA A 14 25.64 17.86 -5.94
CA ALA A 14 24.35 18.38 -5.46
C ALA A 14 23.56 17.39 -4.58
N PRO A 15 23.46 16.08 -4.90
CA PRO A 15 22.77 15.14 -4.04
C PRO A 15 23.43 14.96 -2.67
N PHE A 16 24.75 15.09 -2.57
CA PHE A 16 25.48 14.95 -1.30
C PHE A 16 25.27 16.14 -0.37
N ARG A 17 24.82 17.29 -0.88
CA ARG A 17 24.44 18.46 -0.06
C ARG A 17 23.07 18.29 0.60
N HIS A 18 22.19 17.48 0.02
CA HIS A 18 20.84 17.24 0.52
C HIS A 18 20.70 15.88 1.23
N PHE A 19 21.50 14.89 0.85
CA PHE A 19 21.43 13.54 1.41
C PHE A 19 22.80 13.06 1.85
N ALA A 20 22.90 12.69 3.13
CA ALA A 20 24.13 12.17 3.73
C ALA A 20 24.62 10.85 3.10
N GLY A 21 23.80 10.18 2.29
CA GLY A 21 24.17 8.96 1.58
C GLY A 21 23.02 8.32 0.82
N ARG A 22 23.26 7.10 0.31
CA ARG A 22 22.25 6.32 -0.42
C ARG A 22 21.02 6.05 0.45
N THR A 23 21.21 5.64 1.70
CA THR A 23 20.09 5.39 2.62
C THR A 23 19.24 6.65 2.80
N ALA A 24 19.86 7.80 3.06
CA ALA A 24 19.13 9.07 3.20
C ALA A 24 18.33 9.45 1.93
N LEU A 25 18.90 9.24 0.73
CA LEU A 25 18.16 9.44 -0.52
C LEU A 25 16.97 8.46 -0.65
N MET A 26 17.20 7.18 -0.36
CA MET A 26 16.15 6.15 -0.47
C MET A 26 15.04 6.39 0.56
N THR A 27 15.38 6.83 1.77
CA THR A 27 14.42 7.25 2.79
C THR A 27 13.57 8.40 2.29
N ALA A 28 14.16 9.45 1.71
CA ALA A 28 13.39 10.57 1.17
C ALA A 28 12.45 10.18 0.02
N VAL A 29 12.87 9.25 -0.85
CA VAL A 29 11.98 8.69 -1.88
C VAL A 29 10.86 7.85 -1.24
N ALA A 30 11.16 7.12 -0.17
CA ALA A 30 10.15 6.37 0.57
C ALA A 30 9.14 7.29 1.27
N GLU A 31 9.57 8.43 1.82
CA GLU A 31 8.71 9.46 2.41
C GLU A 31 7.71 9.98 1.38
N GLU A 32 8.20 10.38 0.20
CA GLU A 32 7.34 10.80 -0.91
C GLU A 32 6.38 9.69 -1.34
N ALA A 33 6.87 8.45 -1.44
CA ALA A 33 6.05 7.30 -1.78
C ALA A 33 4.91 7.09 -0.76
N MET A 34 5.19 7.18 0.54
CA MET A 34 4.18 7.00 1.58
C MET A 34 3.13 8.11 1.54
N SER A 35 3.57 9.37 1.41
CA SER A 35 2.69 10.52 1.31
C SER A 35 1.72 10.39 0.12
N ARG A 36 2.23 9.97 -1.04
CA ARG A 36 1.40 9.71 -2.24
C ARG A 36 0.42 8.56 -2.04
N LEU A 37 0.86 7.47 -1.41
CA LEU A 37 -0.02 6.35 -1.10
C LEU A 37 -1.16 6.78 -0.18
N ARG A 38 -0.85 7.54 0.88
CA ARG A 38 -1.84 8.08 1.80
C ARG A 38 -2.83 8.99 1.07
N ALA A 39 -2.35 9.91 0.22
CA ALA A 39 -3.22 10.79 -0.55
C ALA A 39 -4.16 10.02 -1.48
N GLU A 40 -3.68 9.00 -2.19
CA GLU A 40 -4.52 8.16 -3.07
C GLU A 40 -5.61 7.43 -2.28
N ILE A 41 -5.28 6.91 -1.09
CA ILE A 41 -6.25 6.25 -0.22
C ILE A 41 -7.28 7.26 0.30
N SER A 42 -6.84 8.43 0.80
CA SER A 42 -7.75 9.48 1.27
C SER A 42 -8.75 9.88 0.18
N LEU A 43 -8.28 10.13 -1.05
CA LEU A 43 -9.15 10.47 -2.18
C LEU A 43 -10.18 9.38 -2.48
N ALA A 44 -9.80 8.11 -2.39
CA ALA A 44 -10.71 7.00 -2.62
C ALA A 44 -11.78 6.88 -1.52
N LEU A 45 -11.45 7.21 -0.27
CA LEU A 45 -12.40 7.22 0.84
C LEU A 45 -13.36 8.42 0.75
N ASP A 46 -12.85 9.59 0.40
CA ASP A 46 -13.67 10.80 0.19
C ASP A 46 -14.71 10.62 -0.94
N ALA A 47 -14.44 9.71 -1.89
CA ALA A 47 -15.35 9.40 -2.99
C ALA A 47 -16.51 8.46 -2.62
N VAL A 48 -16.53 7.89 -1.41
CA VAL A 48 -17.57 6.93 -0.96
C VAL A 48 -18.24 7.35 0.35
N PRO A 49 -18.69 8.60 0.50
CA PRO A 49 -19.28 9.07 1.76
C PRO A 49 -20.57 8.30 2.07
N GLY A 50 -20.71 7.85 3.32
CA GLY A 50 -21.89 7.12 3.80
C GLY A 50 -22.05 5.71 3.23
N ALA A 51 -21.05 5.17 2.52
CA ALA A 51 -21.09 3.81 2.03
C ALA A 51 -21.03 2.79 3.18
N ALA A 52 -21.51 1.58 2.92
CA ALA A 52 -21.42 0.49 3.89
C ALA A 52 -19.95 0.16 4.22
N PRO A 53 -19.62 -0.27 5.46
CA PRO A 53 -18.23 -0.52 5.87
C PRO A 53 -17.44 -1.45 4.92
N ALA A 54 -18.11 -2.46 4.36
CA ALA A 54 -17.56 -3.36 3.35
C ALA A 54 -17.11 -2.62 2.07
N ALA A 55 -17.91 -1.67 1.60
CA ALA A 55 -17.60 -0.87 0.42
C ALA A 55 -16.46 0.13 0.68
N VAL A 56 -16.38 0.68 1.90
CA VAL A 56 -15.26 1.55 2.32
C VAL A 56 -13.95 0.76 2.39
N LEU A 57 -13.98 -0.45 2.97
CA LEU A 57 -12.83 -1.36 2.99
C LEU A 57 -12.37 -1.73 1.57
N ARG A 58 -13.34 -2.01 0.68
CA ARG A 58 -13.06 -2.27 -0.73
C ARG A 58 -12.41 -1.06 -1.42
N ALA A 59 -12.92 0.14 -1.20
CA ALA A 59 -12.37 1.37 -1.78
C ALA A 59 -10.91 1.59 -1.36
N MET A 60 -10.60 1.43 -0.06
CA MET A 60 -9.23 1.49 0.46
C MET A 60 -8.32 0.45 -0.20
N GLY A 61 -8.76 -0.81 -0.28
CA GLY A 61 -8.00 -1.89 -0.90
C GLY A 61 -7.72 -1.63 -2.38
N LEU A 62 -8.73 -1.20 -3.15
CA LEU A 62 -8.56 -0.88 -4.57
C LEU A 62 -7.63 0.32 -4.80
N ALA A 63 -7.70 1.34 -3.94
CA ALA A 63 -6.79 2.48 -3.99
C ALA A 63 -5.34 2.04 -3.78
N TYR A 64 -5.09 1.20 -2.77
CA TYR A 64 -3.76 0.63 -2.52
C TYR A 64 -3.23 -0.15 -3.74
N LEU A 65 -4.05 -1.03 -4.31
CA LEU A 65 -3.66 -1.85 -5.46
C LEU A 65 -3.42 -0.98 -6.70
N ARG A 66 -4.28 0.02 -6.97
CA ARG A 66 -4.11 0.98 -8.07
C ARG A 66 -2.81 1.77 -7.91
N TRP A 67 -2.54 2.28 -6.71
CA TRP A 67 -1.32 3.02 -6.41
C TRP A 67 -0.09 2.18 -6.70
N ALA A 68 -0.04 0.95 -6.20
CA ALA A 68 1.12 0.07 -6.38
C ALA A 68 1.38 -0.26 -7.85
N ARG A 69 0.33 -0.51 -8.65
CA ARG A 69 0.46 -0.79 -10.08
C ARG A 69 0.94 0.41 -10.90
N THR A 70 0.48 1.60 -10.55
CA THR A 70 0.83 2.85 -11.25
C THR A 70 2.15 3.43 -10.75
N ASN A 71 2.66 2.99 -9.59
CA ASN A 71 3.89 3.44 -8.97
C ASN A 71 4.81 2.27 -8.53
N PRO A 72 5.16 1.31 -9.41
CA PRO A 72 5.86 0.08 -9.02
C PRO A 72 7.21 0.36 -8.35
N THR A 73 8.00 1.30 -8.85
CA THR A 73 9.29 1.67 -8.24
C THR A 73 9.14 2.29 -6.85
N HIS A 74 8.12 3.12 -6.63
CA HIS A 74 7.85 3.65 -5.28
C HIS A 74 7.45 2.52 -4.33
N PHE A 75 6.61 1.59 -4.79
CA PHE A 75 6.23 0.41 -4.01
C PHE A 75 7.45 -0.45 -3.64
N GLU A 76 8.37 -0.69 -4.58
CA GLU A 76 9.62 -1.42 -4.30
C GLU A 76 10.48 -0.72 -3.24
N ILE A 77 10.62 0.60 -3.35
CA ILE A 77 11.46 1.39 -2.43
C ILE A 77 10.88 1.35 -1.01
N ILE A 78 9.59 1.64 -0.85
CA ILE A 78 8.96 1.71 0.46
C ILE A 78 8.86 0.33 1.15
N SER A 79 8.78 -0.75 0.36
CA SER A 79 8.79 -2.13 0.85
C SER A 79 10.19 -2.67 1.17
N ALA A 80 11.25 -2.08 0.62
CA ALA A 80 12.63 -2.45 0.89
C ALA A 80 13.13 -1.93 2.26
N ARG A 81 12.50 -2.37 3.35
CA ARG A 81 12.77 -1.91 4.74
C ARG A 81 14.25 -1.92 5.15
N ARG A 82 15.08 -2.80 4.57
CA ARG A 82 16.52 -2.88 4.86
C ARG A 82 17.37 -1.82 4.14
N GLN A 83 16.80 -1.09 3.18
CA GLN A 83 17.50 -0.10 2.35
C GLN A 83 17.16 1.35 2.72
N ILE A 84 16.22 1.54 3.64
CA ILE A 84 15.73 2.84 4.10
C ILE A 84 15.83 2.90 5.63
N ASP A 85 15.98 4.11 6.16
CA ASP A 85 15.81 4.37 7.59
C ASP A 85 14.33 4.60 7.89
N PHE A 86 13.57 3.50 7.97
CA PHE A 86 12.12 3.58 8.15
C PHE A 86 11.75 4.11 9.54
N THR A 87 12.41 3.61 10.60
CA THR A 87 12.09 3.96 11.98
C THR A 87 12.66 5.32 12.40
N GLY A 88 13.74 5.79 11.77
CA GLY A 88 14.31 7.12 12.04
C GLY A 88 13.60 8.26 11.31
N SER A 89 12.74 7.97 10.33
CA SER A 89 11.96 8.99 9.61
C SER A 89 10.59 9.19 10.23
N ALA A 90 10.40 10.33 10.89
CA ALA A 90 9.12 10.72 11.47
C ALA A 90 8.00 10.89 10.42
N ALA A 91 8.35 11.28 9.19
CA ALA A 91 7.39 11.38 8.09
C ALA A 91 6.88 10.00 7.66
N LEU A 92 7.77 9.02 7.51
CA LEU A 92 7.38 7.64 7.17
C LEU A 92 6.52 6.99 8.24
N THR A 93 6.89 7.14 9.51
CA THR A 93 6.10 6.58 10.62
C THR A 93 4.78 7.31 10.77
N GLY A 94 4.76 8.65 10.67
CA GLY A 94 3.54 9.43 10.78
C GLY A 94 2.51 9.12 9.70
N ASP A 95 2.92 9.03 8.43
CA ASP A 95 2.00 8.63 7.36
C ASP A 95 1.54 7.16 7.49
N LEU A 96 2.41 6.27 8.00
CA LEU A 96 2.02 4.89 8.29
C LEU A 96 0.96 4.84 9.40
N ASP A 97 1.14 5.62 10.46
CA ASP A 97 0.21 5.66 11.59
C ASP A 97 -1.17 6.18 11.13
N LEU A 98 -1.20 7.24 10.32
CA LEU A 98 -2.45 7.72 9.71
C LEU A 98 -3.15 6.64 8.87
N LEU A 99 -2.41 5.90 8.04
CA LEU A 99 -2.98 4.79 7.27
C LEU A 99 -3.48 3.64 8.14
N GLN A 100 -2.81 3.39 9.27
CA GLN A 100 -3.23 2.40 10.24
C GLN A 100 -4.52 2.83 10.95
N ASP A 101 -4.61 4.09 11.36
CA ASP A 101 -5.80 4.66 11.99
C ASP A 101 -7.01 4.59 11.05
N MET A 102 -6.84 4.95 9.78
CA MET A 102 -7.90 4.85 8.76
C MET A 102 -8.38 3.40 8.59
N MET A 103 -7.46 2.44 8.53
CA MET A 103 -7.82 1.02 8.44
C MET A 103 -8.55 0.55 9.70
N ASP A 104 -8.09 0.95 10.88
CA ASP A 104 -8.65 0.55 12.16
C ASP A 104 -10.07 1.14 12.34
N GLU A 105 -10.33 2.36 11.89
CA GLU A 105 -11.68 2.96 11.85
C GLU A 105 -12.63 2.16 10.95
N ILE A 106 -12.20 1.82 9.73
CA ILE A 106 -13.00 1.04 8.76
C ILE A 106 -13.32 -0.35 9.34
N LEU A 107 -12.32 -1.02 9.92
CA LEU A 107 -12.50 -2.35 10.49
C LEU A 107 -13.37 -2.32 11.75
N ALA A 108 -13.27 -1.28 12.58
CA ALA A 108 -14.17 -1.10 13.73
C ALA A 108 -15.63 -0.92 13.29
N ALA A 109 -15.88 -0.16 12.23
CA ALA A 109 -17.22 -0.01 11.65
C ALA A 109 -17.77 -1.32 11.05
N ALA A 110 -16.88 -2.18 10.53
CA ALA A 110 -17.24 -3.49 9.99
C ALA A 110 -17.32 -4.60 11.07
N ALA A 111 -16.78 -4.39 12.27
CA ALA A 111 -16.62 -5.40 13.32
C ALA A 111 -17.89 -6.18 13.66
N PRO A 112 -19.11 -5.60 13.70
CA PRO A 112 -20.33 -6.36 13.97
C PRO A 112 -20.62 -7.49 12.97
N GLN A 113 -20.03 -7.42 11.77
CA GLN A 113 -20.20 -8.39 10.69
C GLN A 113 -19.02 -9.37 10.59
N ILE A 114 -17.98 -9.21 11.42
CA ILE A 114 -16.74 -9.96 11.34
C ILE A 114 -16.61 -10.88 12.55
N ALA A 115 -16.72 -12.18 12.32
CA ALA A 115 -16.59 -13.21 13.35
C ALA A 115 -15.14 -13.66 13.57
N ALA A 116 -14.21 -12.72 13.72
CA ALA A 116 -12.79 -13.00 13.91
C ALA A 116 -12.11 -11.96 14.80
N ASP A 117 -10.98 -12.32 15.40
CA ASP A 117 -10.16 -11.42 16.20
C ASP A 117 -9.68 -10.21 15.37
N ALA A 118 -9.85 -9.00 15.90
CA ALA A 118 -9.55 -7.76 15.18
C ALA A 118 -8.09 -7.67 14.72
N ARG A 119 -7.13 -8.19 15.50
CA ARG A 119 -5.71 -8.19 15.14
C ARG A 119 -5.44 -9.12 13.96
N LEU A 120 -6.07 -10.30 13.95
CA LEU A 120 -6.00 -11.23 12.82
C LEU A 120 -6.59 -10.61 11.56
N VAL A 121 -7.78 -10.02 11.66
CA VAL A 121 -8.48 -9.35 10.54
C VAL A 121 -7.64 -8.24 9.94
N ARG A 122 -7.06 -7.40 10.80
CA ARG A 122 -6.18 -6.31 10.38
C ARG A 122 -4.94 -6.82 9.65
N LEU A 123 -4.26 -7.83 10.21
CA LEU A 123 -3.06 -8.39 9.62
C LEU A 123 -3.34 -9.08 8.29
N THR A 124 -4.41 -9.88 8.19
CA THR A 124 -4.77 -10.59 6.96
C THR A 124 -5.21 -9.64 5.86
N THR A 125 -5.98 -8.60 6.20
CA THR A 125 -6.35 -7.51 5.26
C THR A 125 -5.11 -6.86 4.68
N ARG A 126 -4.18 -6.44 5.55
CA ARG A 126 -2.90 -5.85 5.13
C ARG A 126 -2.07 -6.80 4.27
N ALA A 127 -1.98 -8.07 4.68
CA ALA A 127 -1.18 -9.09 4.00
C ALA A 127 -1.72 -9.40 2.60
N LEU A 128 -3.05 -9.49 2.43
CA LEU A 128 -3.65 -9.75 1.13
C LEU A 128 -3.32 -8.64 0.12
N VAL A 129 -3.62 -7.37 0.45
CA VAL A 129 -3.39 -6.27 -0.48
C VAL A 129 -1.90 -6.06 -0.75
N TYR A 130 -1.05 -6.28 0.27
CA TYR A 130 0.41 -6.30 0.08
C TYR A 130 0.84 -7.40 -0.88
N GLY A 131 0.35 -8.62 -0.69
CA GLY A 131 0.70 -9.80 -1.48
C GLY A 131 0.30 -9.63 -2.95
N LEU A 132 -0.94 -9.21 -3.21
CA LEU A 132 -1.42 -8.93 -4.56
C LEU A 132 -0.59 -7.83 -5.25
N ALA A 133 -0.29 -6.74 -4.55
CA ALA A 133 0.55 -5.68 -5.07
C ALA A 133 1.99 -6.16 -5.35
N ARG A 134 2.57 -6.96 -4.44
CA ARG A 134 3.93 -7.49 -4.64
C ARG A 134 3.98 -8.48 -5.80
N MET A 135 3.01 -9.37 -5.92
CA MET A 135 2.89 -10.30 -7.05
C MET A 135 2.77 -9.55 -8.38
N TYR A 136 2.07 -8.41 -8.40
CA TYR A 136 2.00 -7.55 -9.58
C TYR A 136 3.37 -6.98 -9.94
N VAL A 137 4.01 -6.31 -8.97
CA VAL A 137 5.30 -5.65 -9.17
C VAL A 137 6.40 -6.66 -9.57
N ASP A 138 6.34 -7.88 -9.03
CA ASP A 138 7.27 -8.95 -9.35
C ASP A 138 6.95 -9.69 -10.67
N GLY A 139 5.85 -9.36 -11.34
CA GLY A 139 5.44 -10.05 -12.56
C GLY A 139 5.09 -11.53 -12.34
N GLN A 140 4.55 -11.87 -11.17
CA GLN A 140 4.25 -13.26 -10.81
C GLN A 140 2.94 -13.77 -11.41
N PHE A 141 2.00 -12.91 -11.80
CA PHE A 141 0.68 -13.32 -12.30
C PHE A 141 0.69 -14.35 -13.45
N PRO A 142 1.56 -14.24 -14.47
CA PRO A 142 1.66 -15.24 -15.53
C PRO A 142 1.98 -16.66 -15.03
N THR A 143 2.78 -16.81 -13.96
CA THR A 143 3.08 -18.14 -13.40
C THR A 143 1.87 -18.78 -12.71
N TRP A 144 0.89 -17.95 -12.32
CA TRP A 144 -0.40 -18.35 -11.78
C TRP A 144 -1.51 -18.40 -12.84
N ARG A 145 -1.14 -18.43 -14.13
CA ARG A 145 -2.06 -18.53 -15.28
C ARG A 145 -3.05 -17.37 -15.39
N VAL A 146 -2.65 -16.19 -14.95
CA VAL A 146 -3.41 -14.95 -15.15
C VAL A 146 -2.73 -14.14 -16.25
N ALA A 147 -3.44 -13.86 -17.35
CA ALA A 147 -2.89 -13.09 -18.45
C ALA A 147 -2.78 -11.60 -18.09
N ASP A 148 -1.84 -10.86 -18.69
CA ASP A 148 -1.57 -9.46 -18.36
C ASP A 148 -2.83 -8.56 -18.44
N GLY A 149 -3.71 -8.81 -19.41
CA GLY A 149 -4.98 -8.10 -19.57
C GLY A 149 -6.04 -8.40 -18.51
N GLU A 150 -5.85 -9.45 -17.71
CA GLU A 150 -6.80 -9.92 -16.70
C GLU A 150 -6.36 -9.57 -15.27
N VAL A 151 -5.09 -9.17 -15.08
CA VAL A 151 -4.48 -9.00 -13.75
C VAL A 151 -5.29 -8.05 -12.86
N GLU A 152 -5.72 -6.90 -13.40
CA GLU A 152 -6.53 -5.94 -12.62
C GLU A 152 -7.88 -6.52 -12.18
N ALA A 153 -8.55 -7.24 -13.08
CA ALA A 153 -9.83 -7.87 -12.80
C ALA A 153 -9.67 -8.99 -11.75
N VAL A 154 -8.62 -9.81 -11.86
CA VAL A 154 -8.33 -10.89 -10.92
C VAL A 154 -7.96 -10.35 -9.54
N MET A 155 -7.12 -9.31 -9.46
CA MET A 155 -6.79 -8.65 -8.19
C MET A 155 -8.04 -8.06 -7.51
N THR A 156 -8.91 -7.43 -8.29
CA THR A 156 -10.20 -6.90 -7.79
C THR A 156 -11.09 -8.04 -7.28
N GLY A 157 -11.23 -9.12 -8.05
CA GLY A 157 -12.01 -10.29 -7.65
C GLY A 157 -11.45 -10.99 -6.41
N ALA A 158 -10.13 -11.05 -6.25
CA ALA A 158 -9.48 -11.61 -5.06
C ALA A 158 -9.76 -10.78 -3.81
N LEU A 159 -9.73 -9.44 -3.92
CA LEU A 159 -10.12 -8.53 -2.84
C LEU A 159 -11.61 -8.71 -2.49
N ASP A 160 -12.49 -8.78 -3.50
CA ASP A 160 -13.92 -8.95 -3.31
C ASP A 160 -14.26 -10.28 -2.63
N LEU A 161 -13.60 -11.37 -3.06
CA LEU A 161 -13.71 -12.69 -2.43
C LEU A 161 -13.26 -12.64 -0.96
N PHE A 162 -12.14 -11.97 -0.66
CA PHE A 162 -11.67 -11.83 0.71
C PHE A 162 -12.64 -11.06 1.59
N ILE A 163 -13.16 -9.92 1.12
CA ILE A 163 -14.14 -9.13 1.88
C ILE A 163 -15.41 -9.96 2.13
N ALA A 164 -15.88 -10.70 1.12
CA ALA A 164 -17.02 -11.58 1.26
C ALA A 164 -16.78 -12.74 2.25
N LEU A 165 -15.56 -13.26 2.35
CA LEU A 165 -15.17 -14.28 3.34
C LEU A 165 -15.08 -13.70 4.75
N LEU A 166 -14.56 -12.47 4.85
CA LEU A 166 -14.36 -11.77 6.12
C LEU A 166 -15.68 -11.42 6.82
N LEU A 167 -16.71 -11.09 6.04
CA LEU A 167 -18.02 -10.67 6.53
C LEU A 167 -18.99 -11.86 6.74
N ARG A 168 -18.52 -13.10 6.64
CA ARG A 168 -19.39 -14.26 6.89
C ARG A 168 -19.70 -14.36 8.39
N PRO A 169 -20.95 -14.66 8.76
CA PRO A 169 -21.28 -14.98 10.14
C PRO A 169 -20.47 -16.20 10.61
N ALA A 170 -20.17 -16.24 11.91
CA ALA A 170 -19.58 -17.42 12.55
C ALA A 170 -20.42 -18.65 12.18
N MET A 171 -19.76 -19.70 11.69
CA MET A 171 -20.44 -20.98 11.50
C MET A 171 -20.91 -21.47 12.89
N PRO A 172 -22.19 -21.83 13.06
CA PRO A 172 -22.75 -22.23 14.34
C PRO A 172 -22.12 -23.51 14.90
#